data_AF-A0A1I4F603-F1
#
_entry.id   AF-A0A1I4F603-F1
#
_cell.length_a   1.000
_cell.length_b   1.000
_cell.length_c   1.000
_cell.angle_alpha   90.00
_cell.angle_beta   90.00
_cell.angle_gamma   90.00
#
_symmetry.space_group_name_H-M   'P 1'
#
loop_
_entity.id
_entity.type
_entity.pdbx_description
1 polymer ?
#
loop_
_entity_poly.entity_id
_entity_poly.type
_entity_poly.pdbx_seq_one_letter_code
_entity_poly.pdbx_strand_id
1 'polypeptide(L)'
;MVPRHEDESAREAFKAACREYFARRYQGRICDVYWYPESTHINLLVEHGMNAVILPVEEGGRQTTRPVREITADAICFEPETGLIKVAARAKVERLKLVHLFAEHLLDDPDFFSGPKSDQLYHLAPIEKKGTTWKFENDWDDDLKSVKVVEIEIDEGQAGKGGRGGSPWSLRMTDTLNSVSRVERVCPDIDLSTLRVSGLKMRLRFEIDGERRDVTVAIKVPNTVSFRDHLLEARIFEHLRLNGFLMDDDPARLAAAAD
;
A
#
# COMPACT_ATOMS: atom_id res chain seq x y z
N MET A 1 -23.97 6.34 -19.42
CA MET A 1 -23.29 5.03 -19.44
C MET A 1 -22.93 4.73 -18.01
N VAL A 2 -23.36 3.59 -17.47
CA VAL A 2 -23.04 3.20 -16.08
C VAL A 2 -21.54 2.86 -16.03
N PRO A 3 -20.77 3.36 -15.05
CA PRO A 3 -19.38 2.95 -14.87
C PRO A 3 -19.27 1.42 -14.83
N ARG A 4 -18.28 0.82 -15.49
CA ARG A 4 -18.20 -0.65 -15.63
C ARG A 4 -18.15 -1.40 -14.29
N HIS A 5 -17.59 -0.79 -13.25
CA HIS A 5 -17.59 -1.36 -11.90
C HIS A 5 -18.97 -1.35 -11.21
N GLU A 6 -19.97 -0.68 -11.78
CA GLU A 6 -21.39 -0.73 -11.39
C GLU A 6 -22.21 -1.66 -12.30
N ASP A 7 -21.61 -2.20 -13.37
CA ASP A 7 -22.23 -3.20 -14.24
C ASP A 7 -22.22 -4.58 -13.55
N GLU A 8 -23.41 -5.16 -13.35
CA GLU A 8 -23.57 -6.44 -12.67
C GLU A 8 -22.86 -7.60 -13.40
N SER A 9 -22.83 -7.58 -14.74
CA SER A 9 -22.10 -8.59 -15.53
C SER A 9 -20.60 -8.50 -15.30
N ALA A 10 -20.05 -7.27 -15.20
CA ALA A 10 -18.64 -7.07 -14.91
C ALA A 10 -18.28 -7.49 -13.47
N ARG A 11 -19.17 -7.20 -12.51
CA ARG A 11 -19.02 -7.66 -11.11
C ARG A 11 -19.03 -9.18 -11.00
N GLU A 12 -19.94 -9.85 -11.70
CA GLU A 12 -20.00 -11.31 -11.73
C GLU A 12 -18.79 -11.94 -12.44
N ALA A 13 -18.30 -11.33 -13.52
CA ALA A 13 -17.06 -11.76 -14.17
C ALA A 13 -15.85 -11.65 -13.23
N PHE A 14 -15.74 -10.53 -12.51
CA PHE A 14 -14.70 -10.32 -11.49
C PHE A 14 -14.79 -11.36 -10.37
N LYS A 15 -15.99 -11.62 -9.82
CA LYS A 15 -16.23 -12.68 -8.83
C LYS A 15 -15.78 -14.05 -9.33
N ALA A 16 -16.16 -14.41 -10.56
CA ALA A 16 -15.82 -15.69 -11.16
C ALA A 16 -14.29 -15.85 -11.31
N ALA A 17 -13.59 -14.80 -11.74
CA ALA A 17 -12.14 -14.83 -11.89
C ALA A 17 -11.40 -14.93 -10.53
N CYS A 18 -11.88 -14.22 -9.49
CA CYS A 18 -11.38 -14.36 -8.13
C CYS A 18 -11.57 -15.80 -7.61
N ARG A 19 -12.76 -16.38 -7.83
CA ARG A 19 -13.06 -17.78 -7.47
C ARG A 19 -12.12 -18.76 -8.16
N GLU A 20 -11.91 -18.60 -9.45
CA GLU A 20 -10.99 -19.46 -10.22
C GLU A 20 -9.56 -19.36 -9.71
N TYR A 21 -9.07 -18.15 -9.45
CA TYR A 21 -7.73 -17.92 -8.95
C TYR A 21 -7.51 -18.58 -7.57
N PHE A 22 -8.38 -18.30 -6.59
CA PHE A 22 -8.23 -18.83 -5.25
C PHE A 22 -8.51 -20.34 -5.15
N ALA A 23 -9.41 -20.88 -5.98
CA ALA A 23 -9.61 -22.31 -6.10
C ALA A 23 -8.33 -23.03 -6.54
N ARG A 24 -7.60 -22.49 -7.53
CA ARG A 24 -6.30 -23.05 -7.96
C ARG A 24 -5.21 -22.85 -6.91
N ARG A 25 -5.15 -21.65 -6.31
CA ARG A 25 -4.06 -21.26 -5.43
C ARG A 25 -4.09 -21.96 -4.07
N TYR A 26 -5.28 -22.21 -3.53
CA TYR A 26 -5.48 -22.76 -2.17
C TYR A 26 -6.29 -24.05 -2.12
N GLN A 27 -6.75 -24.55 -3.27
CA GLN A 27 -7.72 -25.65 -3.32
C GLN A 27 -8.96 -25.36 -2.45
N GLY A 28 -9.23 -24.08 -2.22
CA GLY A 28 -10.38 -23.60 -1.47
C GLY A 28 -11.64 -23.78 -2.31
N ARG A 29 -12.75 -24.09 -1.65
CA ARG A 29 -14.07 -24.23 -2.30
C ARG A 29 -14.92 -22.96 -2.18
N ILE A 30 -14.45 -22.01 -1.39
CA ILE A 30 -15.16 -20.78 -1.04
C ILE A 30 -14.30 -19.63 -1.53
N CYS A 31 -14.89 -18.80 -2.37
CA CYS A 31 -14.46 -17.44 -2.62
C CYS A 31 -15.69 -16.60 -3.00
N ASP A 32 -15.84 -15.44 -2.39
CA ASP A 32 -16.89 -14.50 -2.72
C ASP A 32 -16.40 -13.06 -2.62
N VAL A 33 -17.08 -12.14 -3.29
CA VAL A 33 -16.71 -10.72 -3.30
C VAL A 33 -17.89 -9.87 -2.87
N TYR A 34 -17.64 -8.97 -1.93
CA TYR A 34 -18.60 -8.04 -1.36
C TYR A 34 -18.22 -6.60 -1.72
N TRP A 35 -19.19 -5.81 -2.16
CA TRP A 35 -19.03 -4.39 -2.44
C TRP A 35 -19.51 -3.58 -1.25
N TYR A 36 -18.74 -2.59 -0.83
CA TYR A 36 -19.11 -1.65 0.23
C TYR A 36 -19.24 -0.26 -0.38
N PRO A 37 -20.47 0.28 -0.47
CA PRO A 37 -20.67 1.61 -1.04
C PRO A 37 -20.15 2.68 -0.06
N GLU A 38 -19.07 3.34 -0.44
CA GLU A 38 -18.62 4.60 0.17
C GLU A 38 -18.56 5.68 -0.92
N SER A 39 -18.78 6.94 -0.56
CA SER A 39 -19.17 8.00 -1.52
C SER A 39 -18.12 8.35 -2.59
N THR A 40 -16.86 7.93 -2.43
CA THR A 40 -15.76 8.31 -3.34
C THR A 40 -14.85 7.16 -3.74
N HIS A 41 -15.05 5.96 -3.19
CA HIS A 41 -14.16 4.81 -3.40
C HIS A 41 -14.93 3.56 -3.81
N ILE A 42 -14.31 2.73 -4.64
CA ILE A 42 -14.75 1.37 -4.90
C ILE A 42 -14.07 0.46 -3.88
N ASN A 43 -14.82 0.08 -2.85
CA ASN A 43 -14.33 -0.81 -1.80
C ASN A 43 -14.88 -2.23 -1.99
N LEU A 44 -13.97 -3.21 -2.00
CA LEU A 44 -14.27 -4.63 -2.17
C LEU A 44 -13.63 -5.45 -1.05
N LEU A 45 -14.35 -6.46 -0.59
CA LEU A 45 -13.81 -7.52 0.24
C LEU A 45 -13.86 -8.84 -0.53
N VAL A 46 -12.74 -9.51 -0.67
CA VAL A 46 -12.63 -10.82 -1.30
C VAL A 46 -12.40 -11.86 -0.21
N GLU A 47 -13.47 -12.55 0.17
CA GLU A 47 -13.39 -13.65 1.12
C GLU A 47 -12.94 -14.91 0.38
N HIS A 48 -11.99 -15.67 0.92
CA HIS A 48 -11.56 -16.93 0.34
C HIS A 48 -11.00 -17.93 1.37
N GLY A 49 -11.09 -19.22 1.04
CA GLY A 49 -10.49 -20.29 1.82
C GLY A 49 -8.98 -20.42 1.60
N MET A 50 -8.27 -20.85 2.65
CA MET A 50 -6.84 -21.15 2.61
C MET A 50 -6.56 -22.65 2.40
N ASN A 51 -5.28 -22.98 2.20
CA ASN A 51 -4.81 -24.37 2.22
C ASN A 51 -5.23 -25.05 3.53
N ALA A 52 -5.61 -26.34 3.44
CA ALA A 52 -5.89 -27.10 4.65
C ALA A 52 -4.62 -27.29 5.48
N VAL A 53 -4.75 -27.03 6.78
CA VAL A 53 -3.75 -27.39 7.78
C VAL A 53 -4.26 -28.65 8.49
N ILE A 54 -3.41 -29.66 8.61
CA ILE A 54 -3.73 -30.89 9.33
C ILE A 54 -3.40 -30.67 10.81
N LEU A 55 -4.42 -30.64 11.65
CA LEU A 55 -4.25 -30.47 13.10
C LEU A 55 -4.34 -31.83 13.79
N PRO A 56 -3.39 -32.18 14.68
CA PRO A 56 -3.55 -33.31 15.58
C PRO A 56 -4.63 -32.98 16.62
N VAL A 57 -5.57 -33.89 16.81
CA VAL A 57 -6.64 -33.76 17.82
C VAL A 57 -6.79 -35.07 18.59
N GLU A 58 -7.26 -34.99 19.84
CA GLU A 58 -7.62 -36.17 20.63
C GLU A 58 -9.13 -36.43 20.49
N GLU A 59 -9.48 -37.65 20.08
CA GLU A 59 -10.86 -38.12 20.04
C GLU A 59 -10.96 -39.47 20.74
N GLY A 60 -11.70 -39.51 21.85
CA GLY A 60 -11.89 -40.74 22.64
C GLY A 60 -10.58 -41.36 23.15
N GLY A 61 -9.61 -40.54 23.55
CA GLY A 61 -8.31 -40.99 24.05
C GLY A 61 -7.34 -41.49 22.97
N ARG A 62 -7.64 -41.28 21.68
CA ARG A 62 -6.73 -41.59 20.56
C ARG A 62 -6.38 -40.31 19.81
N GLN A 63 -5.10 -40.16 19.48
CA GLN A 63 -4.64 -39.10 18.59
C GLN A 63 -5.11 -39.41 17.15
N THR A 64 -5.80 -38.46 16.54
CA THR A 64 -6.20 -38.45 15.13
C THR A 64 -5.82 -37.11 14.51
N THR A 65 -6.16 -36.91 13.24
CA THR A 65 -5.89 -35.65 12.53
C THR A 65 -7.15 -35.12 11.87
N ARG A 66 -7.38 -33.81 11.96
CA ARG A 66 -8.46 -33.12 11.24
C ARG A 66 -7.91 -32.08 10.27
N PRO A 67 -8.33 -32.09 9.00
CA PRO A 67 -8.05 -30.98 8.10
C PRO A 67 -8.91 -29.78 8.49
N VAL A 68 -8.27 -28.65 8.79
CA VAL A 68 -8.94 -27.36 9.02
C VAL A 68 -8.54 -26.41 7.91
N ARG A 69 -9.53 -25.72 7.33
CA ARG A 69 -9.31 -24.66 6.36
C ARG A 69 -9.77 -23.35 6.98
N GLU A 70 -8.83 -22.43 7.13
CA GLU A 70 -9.12 -21.06 7.52
C GLU A 70 -9.83 -20.34 6.36
N ILE A 71 -10.81 -19.51 6.69
CA ILE A 71 -11.40 -18.53 5.78
C ILE A 71 -10.78 -17.18 6.16
N THR A 72 -10.29 -16.46 5.16
CA THR A 72 -9.71 -15.13 5.33
C THR A 72 -10.29 -14.18 4.30
N ALA A 73 -9.99 -12.90 4.42
CA ALA A 73 -10.48 -11.88 3.51
C ALA A 73 -9.37 -10.90 3.15
N ASP A 74 -9.30 -10.58 1.85
CA ASP A 74 -8.46 -9.54 1.29
C ASP A 74 -9.32 -8.32 0.95
N ALA A 75 -8.77 -7.11 1.04
CA ALA A 75 -9.49 -5.88 0.72
C ALA A 75 -8.90 -5.17 -0.50
N ILE A 76 -9.76 -4.59 -1.33
CA ILE A 76 -9.39 -3.70 -2.44
C ILE A 76 -10.10 -2.37 -2.23
N CYS A 77 -9.36 -1.27 -2.38
CA CYS A 77 -9.88 0.09 -2.36
C CYS A 77 -9.34 0.79 -3.60
N PHE A 78 -10.22 1.26 -4.47
CA PHE A 78 -9.86 2.01 -5.67
C PHE A 78 -10.51 3.40 -5.64
N GLU A 79 -9.73 4.43 -5.90
CA GLU A 79 -10.18 5.82 -5.98
C GLU A 79 -10.27 6.22 -7.46
N PRO A 80 -11.50 6.37 -8.02
CA PRO A 80 -11.65 6.64 -9.45
C PRO A 80 -11.07 7.99 -9.89
N GLU A 81 -11.04 8.98 -9.00
CA GLU A 81 -10.53 10.32 -9.31
C GLU A 81 -9.02 10.35 -9.55
N THR A 82 -8.27 9.54 -8.80
CA THR A 82 -6.79 9.48 -8.83
C THR A 82 -6.26 8.21 -9.51
N GLY A 83 -7.15 7.29 -9.90
CA GLY A 83 -6.75 5.98 -10.41
C GLY A 83 -5.94 5.13 -9.41
N LEU A 84 -5.86 5.51 -8.14
CA LEU A 84 -5.09 4.79 -7.14
C LEU A 84 -5.81 3.52 -6.69
N ILE A 85 -5.08 2.40 -6.69
CA ILE A 85 -5.55 1.13 -6.13
C ILE A 85 -4.70 0.71 -4.92
N LYS A 86 -5.38 0.33 -3.85
CA LYS A 86 -4.80 -0.28 -2.65
C LYS A 86 -5.35 -1.69 -2.51
N VAL A 87 -4.46 -2.65 -2.30
CA VAL A 87 -4.84 -4.04 -2.05
C VAL A 87 -4.18 -4.55 -0.79
N ALA A 88 -5.00 -4.85 0.22
CA ALA A 88 -4.58 -5.53 1.44
C ALA A 88 -4.77 -7.04 1.24
N ALA A 89 -3.67 -7.72 0.87
CA ALA A 89 -3.61 -9.18 0.81
C ALA A 89 -2.29 -9.70 1.39
N ARG A 90 -2.30 -10.92 1.91
CA ARG A 90 -1.16 -11.51 2.64
C ARG A 90 0.07 -11.65 1.75
N ALA A 91 -0.05 -12.21 0.55
CA ALA A 91 1.08 -12.42 -0.35
C ALA A 91 1.19 -11.35 -1.44
N LYS A 92 2.42 -10.99 -1.83
CA LYS A 92 2.67 -10.04 -2.93
C LYS A 92 2.04 -10.50 -4.24
N VAL A 93 2.12 -11.80 -4.54
CA VAL A 93 1.55 -12.39 -5.77
C VAL A 93 0.02 -12.25 -5.81
N GLU A 94 -0.65 -12.29 -4.66
CA GLU A 94 -2.11 -12.10 -4.57
C GLU A 94 -2.48 -10.65 -4.80
N ARG A 95 -1.76 -9.71 -4.18
CA ARG A 95 -1.96 -8.29 -4.44
C ARG A 95 -1.86 -7.98 -5.93
N LEU A 96 -0.80 -8.44 -6.59
CA LEU A 96 -0.61 -8.23 -8.03
C LEU A 96 -1.71 -8.88 -8.87
N LYS A 97 -2.14 -10.09 -8.51
CA LYS A 97 -3.20 -10.78 -9.26
C LYS A 97 -4.55 -10.09 -9.08
N LEU A 98 -4.90 -9.67 -7.87
CA LEU A 98 -6.14 -8.94 -7.59
C LEU A 98 -6.19 -7.59 -8.31
N VAL A 99 -5.08 -6.84 -8.35
CA VAL A 99 -4.96 -5.61 -9.15
C VAL A 99 -5.25 -5.89 -10.63
N HIS A 100 -4.62 -6.92 -11.19
CA HIS A 100 -4.82 -7.27 -12.60
C HIS A 100 -6.26 -7.72 -12.90
N LEU A 101 -6.85 -8.57 -12.05
CA LEU A 101 -8.25 -8.98 -12.21
C LEU A 101 -9.22 -7.78 -12.09
N PHE A 102 -8.92 -6.83 -11.20
CA PHE A 102 -9.71 -5.62 -11.07
C PHE A 102 -9.64 -4.79 -12.36
N ALA A 103 -8.44 -4.57 -12.89
CA ALA A 103 -8.21 -3.83 -14.13
C ALA A 103 -8.94 -4.47 -15.32
N GLU A 104 -8.75 -5.77 -15.52
CA GLU A 104 -9.34 -6.55 -16.60
C GLU A 104 -10.88 -6.52 -16.56
N HIS A 105 -11.48 -6.79 -15.41
CA HIS A 105 -12.92 -6.99 -15.34
C HIS A 105 -13.70 -5.72 -15.03
N LEU A 106 -13.21 -4.87 -14.13
CA LEU A 106 -13.94 -3.71 -13.63
C LEU A 106 -13.55 -2.41 -14.32
N LEU A 107 -12.38 -2.34 -14.97
CA LEU A 107 -11.93 -1.19 -15.75
C LEU A 107 -11.90 -1.43 -17.27
N ASP A 108 -12.02 -2.69 -17.73
CA ASP A 108 -11.82 -3.10 -19.13
C ASP A 108 -10.43 -2.82 -19.70
N ASP A 109 -9.46 -2.65 -18.81
CA ASP A 109 -8.10 -2.32 -19.20
C ASP A 109 -7.16 -3.17 -18.33
N PRO A 110 -6.76 -4.36 -18.81
CA PRO A 110 -5.86 -5.24 -18.06
C PRO A 110 -4.48 -4.62 -17.82
N ASP A 111 -4.14 -3.56 -18.57
CA ASP A 111 -2.89 -2.82 -18.51
C ASP A 111 -3.01 -1.45 -17.83
N PHE A 112 -4.18 -1.14 -17.25
CA PHE A 112 -4.44 0.11 -16.53
C PHE A 112 -3.39 0.37 -15.44
N PHE A 113 -2.99 -0.69 -14.74
CA PHE A 113 -1.93 -0.68 -13.73
C PHE A 113 -0.61 -1.29 -14.23
N SER A 114 -0.36 -1.33 -15.54
CA SER A 114 0.87 -1.87 -16.17
C SER A 114 1.77 -0.79 -16.77
N GLY A 115 1.34 0.48 -16.79
CA GLY A 115 2.11 1.59 -17.34
C GLY A 115 3.48 1.78 -16.64
N PRO A 116 4.47 2.44 -17.28
CA PRO A 116 5.84 2.61 -16.77
C PRO A 116 5.99 3.34 -15.41
N LYS A 117 4.87 3.68 -14.76
CA LYS A 117 4.76 4.30 -13.43
C LYS A 117 3.60 3.76 -12.59
N SER A 118 2.94 2.67 -12.99
CA SER A 118 1.84 2.08 -12.22
C SER A 118 2.28 1.49 -10.88
N ASP A 119 3.58 1.30 -10.70
CA ASP A 119 4.25 0.97 -9.45
C ASP A 119 4.82 2.21 -8.72
N GLN A 120 4.54 3.43 -9.19
CA GLN A 120 4.95 4.69 -8.59
C GLN A 120 3.74 5.38 -7.97
N LEU A 121 3.32 4.86 -6.82
CA LEU A 121 2.23 5.44 -6.02
C LEU A 121 2.74 6.51 -5.05
N TYR A 122 4.01 6.38 -4.64
CA TYR A 122 4.61 7.24 -3.63
C TYR A 122 5.98 7.74 -4.06
N HIS A 123 6.27 8.99 -3.69
CA HIS A 123 7.59 9.59 -3.80
C HIS A 123 7.94 10.35 -2.53
N LEU A 124 9.23 10.61 -2.33
CA LEU A 124 9.75 11.37 -1.19
C LEU A 124 10.40 12.69 -1.64
N ALA A 125 10.06 13.17 -2.84
CA ALA A 125 10.55 14.41 -3.43
C ALA A 125 10.45 15.65 -2.52
N PRO A 126 9.41 15.84 -1.67
CA PRO A 126 9.42 16.93 -0.71
C PRO A 126 10.63 16.93 0.23
N ILE A 127 11.11 15.75 0.63
CA ILE A 127 12.29 15.58 1.49
C ILE A 127 13.57 15.76 0.66
N GLU A 128 13.64 15.20 -0.54
CA GLU A 128 14.78 15.37 -1.45
C GLU A 128 15.02 16.86 -1.77
N LYS A 129 13.94 17.61 -2.04
CA LYS A 129 14.00 19.04 -2.38
C LYS A 129 14.32 19.95 -1.20
N LYS A 130 13.73 19.68 -0.03
CA LYS A 130 13.83 20.56 1.14
C LYS A 130 14.90 20.10 2.15
N GLY A 131 15.43 18.89 2.02
CA GLY A 131 16.43 18.33 2.93
C GLY A 131 15.98 18.42 4.39
N THR A 132 16.86 18.88 5.29
CA THR A 132 16.53 19.09 6.71
C THR A 132 15.60 20.25 7.00
N THR A 133 15.37 21.13 6.02
CA THR A 133 14.36 22.19 6.16
C THR A 133 12.95 21.66 5.92
N TRP A 134 12.81 20.44 5.41
CA TRP A 134 11.52 19.76 5.30
C TRP A 134 10.88 19.61 6.68
N LYS A 135 9.58 19.90 6.74
CA LYS A 135 8.73 19.67 7.90
C LYS A 135 7.48 18.96 7.45
N PHE A 136 6.99 18.08 8.30
CA PHE A 136 5.69 17.47 8.12
C PHE A 136 4.61 18.48 8.50
N GLU A 137 3.68 18.74 7.58
CA GLU A 137 2.55 19.64 7.78
C GLU A 137 1.38 18.84 8.37
N ASN A 138 0.91 19.25 9.54
CA ASN A 138 -0.19 18.58 10.27
C ASN A 138 -1.21 19.55 10.86
N ASP A 139 -1.18 20.84 10.50
CA ASP A 139 -2.03 21.89 11.09
C ASP A 139 -3.53 21.67 10.90
N TRP A 140 -3.93 20.84 9.93
CA TRP A 140 -5.33 20.50 9.67
C TRP A 140 -5.90 19.45 10.64
N ASP A 141 -5.03 18.74 11.36
CA ASP A 141 -5.38 17.61 12.22
C ASP A 141 -4.96 17.92 13.67
N ASP A 142 -5.92 18.44 14.45
CA ASP A 142 -5.68 18.79 15.84
C ASP A 142 -5.31 17.58 16.72
N ASP A 143 -5.74 16.36 16.38
CA ASP A 143 -5.42 15.17 17.20
C ASP A 143 -4.00 14.68 16.96
N LEU A 144 -3.39 14.99 15.81
CA LEU A 144 -2.01 14.61 15.50
C LEU A 144 -1.02 15.52 16.25
N LYS A 145 -0.69 15.14 17.48
CA LYS A 145 0.14 15.94 18.38
C LYS A 145 1.63 15.94 18.04
N SER A 146 2.14 14.88 17.41
CA SER A 146 3.55 14.86 17.00
C SER A 146 3.86 13.89 15.88
N VAL A 147 4.79 14.26 15.01
CA VAL A 147 5.37 13.42 13.96
C VAL A 147 6.88 13.36 14.13
N LYS A 148 7.45 12.15 14.10
CA LYS A 148 8.90 11.93 14.17
C LYS A 148 9.37 11.06 13.03
N VAL A 149 10.40 11.49 12.29
CA VAL A 149 11.07 10.63 11.31
C VAL A 149 12.04 9.71 12.03
N VAL A 150 11.69 8.44 12.16
CA VAL A 150 12.46 7.44 12.92
C VAL A 150 13.43 6.64 12.07
N GLU A 151 13.24 6.64 10.75
CA GLU A 151 14.15 6.03 9.78
C GLU A 151 14.08 6.78 8.45
N ILE A 152 15.23 6.95 7.80
CA ILE A 152 15.36 7.37 6.40
C ILE A 152 16.32 6.42 5.68
N GLU A 153 15.99 6.07 4.44
CA GLU A 153 16.84 5.30 3.54
C GLU A 153 17.14 6.12 2.29
N ILE A 154 18.43 6.19 1.93
CA ILE A 154 18.97 7.01 0.86
C ILE A 154 19.85 6.14 -0.03
N ASP A 155 19.79 6.34 -1.34
CA ASP A 155 20.67 5.69 -2.31
C ASP A 155 20.92 6.57 -3.55
N GLU A 156 21.75 6.10 -4.49
CA GLU A 156 22.13 6.87 -5.69
C GLU A 156 21.09 6.77 -6.83
N GLY A 157 19.91 6.18 -6.58
CA GLY A 157 18.80 6.16 -7.55
C GLY A 157 18.98 5.23 -8.76
N GLN A 158 20.12 4.57 -8.94
CA GLN A 158 20.30 3.61 -10.03
C GLN A 158 19.63 2.27 -9.73
N ALA A 159 18.58 1.93 -10.49
CA ALA A 159 18.08 0.56 -10.55
C ALA A 159 19.13 -0.31 -11.25
N GLY A 160 19.82 -1.18 -10.52
CA GLY A 160 20.75 -2.12 -11.15
C GLY A 160 20.00 -3.00 -12.16
N LYS A 161 20.59 -3.20 -13.35
CA LYS A 161 20.03 -4.06 -14.39
C LYS A 161 19.85 -5.49 -13.84
N GLY A 162 18.60 -5.90 -13.68
CA GLY A 162 18.22 -7.29 -13.37
C GLY A 162 17.96 -7.59 -11.91
N GLY A 163 16.83 -7.13 -11.37
CA GLY A 163 16.08 -7.75 -10.25
C GLY A 163 16.76 -7.91 -8.87
N ARG A 164 18.07 -7.68 -8.77
CA ARG A 164 18.92 -7.63 -7.58
C ARG A 164 19.84 -6.40 -7.64
N GLY A 165 19.36 -5.33 -8.26
CA GLY A 165 20.07 -4.09 -8.43
C GLY A 165 19.91 -3.16 -7.24
N GLY A 166 20.63 -3.42 -6.15
CA GLY A 166 20.86 -2.39 -5.15
C GLY A 166 21.83 -1.34 -5.70
N SER A 167 21.63 -0.08 -5.33
CA SER A 167 22.63 0.97 -5.55
C SER A 167 23.97 0.53 -4.93
N PRO A 168 25.12 0.75 -5.61
CA PRO A 168 26.45 0.44 -5.04
C PRO A 168 26.67 1.13 -3.69
N TRP A 169 26.03 2.28 -3.49
CA TRP A 169 26.00 3.01 -2.24
C TRP A 169 24.56 3.20 -1.75
N SER A 170 24.32 2.85 -0.48
CA SER A 170 23.05 3.12 0.21
C SER A 170 23.31 3.41 1.68
N LEU A 171 22.54 4.33 2.25
CA LEU A 171 22.58 4.68 3.66
C LEU A 171 21.19 4.49 4.28
N ARG A 172 21.12 3.70 5.36
CA ARG A 172 19.96 3.67 6.27
C ARG A 172 20.34 4.39 7.55
N MET A 173 19.61 5.45 7.89
CA MET A 173 19.80 6.21 9.12
C MET A 173 18.56 6.10 10.01
N THR A 174 18.77 5.84 11.29
CA THR A 174 17.71 5.77 12.31
C THR A 174 18.00 6.74 13.44
N ASP A 175 16.98 7.41 13.94
CA ASP A 175 17.06 8.29 15.09
C ASP A 175 15.74 8.31 15.86
N THR A 176 15.77 8.54 17.17
CA THR A 176 14.56 8.57 18.00
C THR A 176 13.84 9.92 17.96
N LEU A 177 14.49 10.96 17.44
CA LEU A 177 13.97 12.31 17.30
C LEU A 177 13.71 12.65 15.83
N ASN A 178 14.76 12.68 15.01
CA ASN A 178 14.66 13.00 13.59
C ASN A 178 15.84 12.43 12.79
N SER A 179 15.55 11.45 11.93
CA SER A 179 16.57 10.77 11.13
C SER A 179 17.08 11.62 9.97
N VAL A 180 16.26 12.54 9.44
CA VAL A 180 16.66 13.47 8.36
C VAL A 180 17.74 14.43 8.90
N SER A 181 17.49 15.07 10.05
CA SER A 181 18.47 15.97 10.69
C SER A 181 19.75 15.24 11.11
N ARG A 182 19.67 13.95 11.43
CA ARG A 182 20.85 13.15 11.79
C ARG A 182 21.76 12.90 10.59
N VAL A 183 21.22 12.76 9.39
CA VAL A 183 22.03 12.55 8.17
C VAL A 183 23.02 13.70 8.00
N GLU A 184 22.58 14.95 8.03
CA GLU A 184 23.48 16.11 7.90
C GLU A 184 24.54 16.17 9.00
N ARG A 185 24.17 15.86 10.26
CA ARG A 185 25.11 15.93 11.39
C ARG A 185 26.21 14.87 11.29
N VAL A 186 25.88 13.68 10.81
CA VAL A 186 26.80 12.51 10.78
C VAL A 186 27.51 12.39 9.45
N CYS A 187 26.89 12.88 8.38
CA CYS A 187 27.36 12.81 7.01
C CYS A 187 27.20 14.18 6.33
N PRO A 188 27.98 15.19 6.73
CA PRO A 188 27.83 16.56 6.22
C PRO A 188 28.09 16.71 4.71
N ASP A 189 28.79 15.75 4.11
CA ASP A 189 29.07 15.72 2.67
C ASP A 189 27.91 15.14 1.84
N ILE A 190 26.84 14.66 2.48
CA ILE A 190 25.66 14.14 1.79
C ILE A 190 24.73 15.30 1.41
N ASP A 191 24.53 15.47 0.10
CA ASP A 191 23.49 16.34 -0.45
C ASP A 191 22.26 15.51 -0.86
N LEU A 192 21.20 15.58 -0.05
CA LEU A 192 19.93 14.88 -0.31
C LEU A 192 19.24 15.30 -1.61
N SER A 193 19.58 16.46 -2.18
CA SER A 193 19.03 16.88 -3.48
C SER A 193 19.63 16.12 -4.66
N THR A 194 20.79 15.47 -4.44
CA THR A 194 21.51 14.68 -5.46
C THR A 194 21.29 13.18 -5.32
N LEU A 195 20.57 12.74 -4.28
CA LEU A 195 20.35 11.35 -3.92
C LEU A 195 18.86 11.06 -3.86
N ARG A 196 18.50 9.79 -4.04
CA ARG A 196 17.11 9.32 -3.91
C ARG A 196 16.84 8.94 -2.46
N VAL A 197 15.73 9.41 -1.90
CA VAL A 197 15.21 8.88 -0.65
C VAL A 197 14.31 7.69 -0.99
N SER A 198 14.81 6.46 -0.80
CA SER A 198 14.10 5.22 -1.17
C SER A 198 13.16 4.70 -0.08
N GLY A 199 13.26 5.22 1.13
CA GLY A 199 12.34 4.86 2.20
C GLY A 199 12.31 5.83 3.37
N LEU A 200 11.16 5.85 4.05
CA LEU A 200 10.92 6.69 5.21
C LEU A 200 10.08 5.92 6.23
N LYS A 201 10.43 6.00 7.51
CA LYS A 201 9.51 5.61 8.58
C LYS A 201 9.24 6.79 9.50
N MET A 202 7.96 7.02 9.75
CA MET A 202 7.47 8.07 10.62
C MET A 202 6.69 7.46 11.77
N ARG A 203 6.87 8.00 12.98
CA ARG A 203 6.00 7.73 14.12
C ARG A 203 5.08 8.93 14.30
N LEU A 204 3.80 8.70 14.05
CA LEU A 204 2.71 9.64 14.26
C LEU A 204 2.11 9.35 15.63
N ARG A 205 1.87 10.39 16.42
CA ARG A 205 1.21 10.29 17.72
C ARG A 205 -0.08 11.08 17.68
N PHE A 206 -1.17 10.35 17.78
CA PHE A 206 -2.50 10.90 17.91
C PHE A 206 -2.93 10.92 19.39
N GLU A 207 -3.76 11.89 19.74
CA GLU A 207 -4.50 11.94 21.00
C GLU A 207 -5.99 12.10 20.67
N ILE A 208 -6.76 11.03 20.85
CA ILE A 208 -8.16 10.95 20.44
C ILE A 208 -8.97 10.58 21.67
N ASP A 209 -9.96 11.39 22.02
CA ASP A 209 -10.77 11.22 23.24
C ASP A 209 -9.92 11.09 24.53
N GLY A 210 -8.76 11.75 24.57
CA GLY A 210 -7.80 11.68 25.68
C GLY A 210 -6.94 10.42 25.70
N GLU A 211 -7.10 9.50 24.75
CA GLU A 211 -6.25 8.33 24.59
C GLU A 211 -5.11 8.58 23.60
N ARG A 212 -3.88 8.23 24.01
CA ARG A 212 -2.72 8.30 23.13
C ARG A 212 -2.61 7.07 22.23
N ARG A 213 -2.45 7.31 20.92
CA ARG A 213 -2.19 6.28 19.90
C ARG A 213 -0.95 6.60 19.09
N ASP A 214 0.06 5.72 19.15
CA ASP A 214 1.29 5.86 18.36
C ASP A 214 1.21 4.91 17.14
N VAL A 215 1.18 5.45 15.93
CA VAL A 215 1.17 4.68 14.67
C VAL A 215 2.51 4.87 13.96
N THR A 216 3.15 3.75 13.57
CA THR A 216 4.35 3.81 12.73
C THR A 216 3.98 3.58 11.27
N VAL A 217 4.19 4.60 10.45
CA VAL A 217 3.95 4.60 9.00
C VAL A 217 5.28 4.42 8.28
N ALA A 218 5.37 3.40 7.44
CA ALA A 218 6.56 3.13 6.64
C ALA A 218 6.23 3.27 5.16
N ILE A 219 6.94 4.17 4.48
CA ILE A 219 6.88 4.39 3.03
C ILE A 219 8.13 3.73 2.42
N LYS A 220 7.94 2.84 1.46
CA LYS A 220 8.97 2.33 0.56
C LYS A 220 8.60 2.73 -0.86
N VAL A 221 9.41 3.63 -1.41
CA VAL A 221 9.29 4.07 -2.79
C VAL A 221 9.61 2.86 -3.68
N PRO A 222 8.86 2.62 -4.76
CA PRO A 222 7.85 3.52 -5.31
C PRO A 222 6.38 3.21 -4.96
N ASN A 223 6.05 2.10 -4.30
CA ASN A 223 4.66 1.59 -4.25
C ASN A 223 4.10 1.23 -2.86
N THR A 224 4.89 1.25 -1.80
CA THR A 224 4.43 0.65 -0.53
C THR A 224 4.29 1.70 0.56
N VAL A 225 3.10 1.78 1.15
CA VAL A 225 2.88 2.34 2.49
C VAL A 225 2.39 1.21 3.40
N SER A 226 2.89 1.15 4.64
CA SER A 226 2.46 0.15 5.61
C SER A 226 2.41 0.72 7.04
N PHE A 227 1.38 0.33 7.77
CA PHE A 227 1.17 0.61 9.20
C PHE A 227 0.22 -0.46 9.76
N ARG A 228 0.17 -0.63 11.08
CA ARG A 228 -0.62 -1.71 11.74
C ARG A 228 -1.98 -1.28 12.28
N ASP A 229 -2.21 0.03 12.43
CA ASP A 229 -3.45 0.56 13.00
C ASP A 229 -4.32 1.14 11.89
N HIS A 230 -5.33 0.37 11.47
CA HIS A 230 -6.22 0.70 10.37
C HIS A 230 -7.35 1.65 10.77
N LEU A 231 -7.56 1.92 12.07
CA LEU A 231 -8.59 2.87 12.53
C LEU A 231 -8.27 4.32 12.12
N LEU A 232 -7.00 4.62 11.90
CA LEU A 232 -6.50 5.95 11.51
C LEU A 232 -6.09 6.02 10.04
N GLU A 233 -6.42 4.99 9.27
CA GLU A 233 -5.99 4.82 7.89
C GLU A 233 -6.32 6.02 7.00
N ALA A 234 -7.60 6.43 6.95
CA ALA A 234 -8.03 7.55 6.13
C ALA A 234 -7.29 8.86 6.48
N ARG A 235 -7.12 9.14 7.78
CA ARG A 235 -6.39 10.32 8.26
C ARG A 235 -4.91 10.27 7.88
N ILE A 236 -4.27 9.11 8.07
CA ILE A 236 -2.87 8.92 7.69
C ILE A 236 -2.69 9.15 6.19
N PHE A 237 -3.58 8.64 5.34
CA PHE A 237 -3.49 8.86 3.90
C PHE A 237 -3.70 10.33 3.52
N GLU A 238 -4.64 11.02 4.14
CA GLU A 238 -4.85 12.45 3.91
C GLU A 238 -3.61 13.27 4.29
N HIS A 239 -2.96 12.93 5.40
CA HIS A 239 -1.66 13.51 5.76
C HIS A 239 -0.59 13.27 4.69
N LEU A 240 -0.48 12.05 4.18
CA LEU A 240 0.50 11.74 3.13
C LEU A 240 0.22 12.53 1.83
N ARG A 241 -1.06 12.68 1.47
CA ARG A 241 -1.51 13.46 0.30
C ARG A 241 -1.15 14.93 0.45
N LEU A 242 -1.54 15.56 1.56
CA LEU A 242 -1.26 16.97 1.82
C LEU A 242 0.23 17.27 1.95
N ASN A 243 1.04 16.29 2.40
CA ASN A 243 2.49 16.42 2.45
C ASN A 243 3.19 16.12 1.10
N GLY A 244 2.44 15.84 0.04
CA GLY A 244 2.97 15.61 -1.32
C GLY A 244 3.78 14.33 -1.44
N PHE A 245 3.39 13.27 -0.73
CA PHE A 245 4.03 11.95 -0.83
C PHE A 245 3.33 11.00 -1.79
N LEU A 246 2.12 11.32 -2.22
CA LEU A 246 1.44 10.62 -3.30
C LEU A 246 1.92 11.22 -4.62
N MET A 247 2.14 10.38 -5.62
CA MET A 247 2.38 10.87 -6.98
C MET A 247 1.12 11.60 -7.46
N ASP A 248 1.18 12.93 -7.58
CA ASP A 248 0.10 13.71 -8.17
C ASP A 248 -0.09 13.32 -9.64
N ASP A 249 -1.32 12.95 -10.01
CA ASP A 249 -1.75 12.85 -11.40
C ASP A 249 -1.72 14.25 -12.02
N ASP A 250 -0.77 14.49 -12.91
CA ASP A 250 -0.86 15.64 -13.81
C ASP A 250 -2.06 15.41 -14.75
N PRO A 251 -3.16 16.18 -14.67
CA PRO A 251 -4.35 15.95 -15.49
C PRO A 251 -4.07 16.11 -16.98
N ALA A 252 -3.03 16.88 -17.35
CA ALA A 252 -2.59 17.04 -18.73
C ALA A 252 -1.93 15.76 -19.29
N ARG A 253 -1.46 14.85 -18.44
CA ARG A 253 -0.82 13.59 -18.85
C ARG A 253 -1.79 12.45 -19.15
N LEU A 254 -2.96 12.42 -18.50
CA LEU A 254 -4.03 11.47 -18.83
C LEU A 254 -4.60 11.74 -20.24
N ALA A 255 -4.66 13.00 -20.65
CA ALA A 255 -5.06 13.38 -22.00
C ALA A 255 -4.06 12.91 -23.08
N ALA A 256 -2.76 12.84 -22.76
CA ALA A 256 -1.72 12.39 -23.69
C ALA A 256 -1.58 10.85 -23.78
N ALA A 257 -2.24 10.11 -22.89
CA ALA A 257 -2.37 8.65 -22.98
C ALA A 257 -3.67 8.22 -23.70
N ALA A 258 -4.50 9.19 -24.10
CA ALA A 258 -5.74 9.00 -24.83
C ALA A 258 -5.63 9.33 -26.33
N ASP A 259 -4.42 9.61 -26.84
CA ASP A 259 -4.08 9.79 -28.26
C ASP A 259 -3.32 8.57 -28.84
#